data_AF-A0A356V7R6-F1
#
_entry.id   AF-A0A356V7R6-F1
#
_cell.length_a   1.000
_cell.length_b   1.000
_cell.length_c   1.000
_cell.angle_alpha   90.00
_cell.angle_beta   90.00
_cell.angle_gamma   90.00
#
_symmetry.space_group_name_H-M   'P 1'
#
loop_
_entity.id
_entity.type
_entity.pdbx_description
1 polymer ?
#
loop_
_entity_poly.entity_id
_entity_poly.type
_entity_poly.pdbx_seq_one_letter_code
_entity_poly.pdbx_strand_id
1 'polypeptide(L)' 'LKLYKGMAQTVGRWSQHSLYSEEHVTFEDDAGAYDQKDAAGFIKINALRLKLLAARDKRVKG' A
#
# COMPACT_ATOMS: atom_id res chain seq x y z
N LEU A 1 -10.18 -18.97 14.42
CA LEU A 1 -9.06 -19.74 13.83
C LEU A 1 -9.61 -21.02 13.21
N LYS A 2 -8.97 -21.56 12.18
CA LYS A 2 -9.22 -22.91 11.68
C LYS A 2 -8.01 -23.78 12.02
N LEU A 3 -8.25 -24.87 12.72
CA LEU A 3 -7.21 -25.79 13.16
C LEU A 3 -7.27 -27.07 12.33
N TYR A 4 -6.14 -27.51 11.80
CA TYR A 4 -6.06 -28.74 11.01
C TYR A 4 -4.66 -29.36 11.06
N LYS A 5 -4.55 -30.62 11.50
CA LYS A 5 -3.30 -31.42 11.52
C LYS A 5 -2.08 -30.65 12.07
N GLY A 6 -2.24 -30.00 13.23
CA GLY A 6 -1.18 -29.22 13.87
C GLY A 6 -0.97 -27.81 13.31
N MET A 7 -1.71 -27.41 12.27
CA MET A 7 -1.71 -26.05 11.73
C MET A 7 -2.83 -25.22 12.33
N ALA A 8 -2.55 -23.96 12.63
CA ALA A 8 -3.55 -22.94 12.98
C ALA A 8 -3.57 -21.85 11.90
N GLN A 9 -4.74 -21.60 11.30
CA GLN A 9 -4.95 -20.56 10.30
C GLN A 9 -5.91 -19.49 10.79
N THR A 10 -5.57 -18.23 10.57
CA THR A 10 -6.46 -17.08 10.84
C THR A 10 -7.55 -17.01 9.78
N VAL A 11 -8.81 -17.01 10.23
CA VAL A 11 -10.00 -16.96 9.35
C VAL A 11 -10.78 -15.66 9.48
N GLY A 12 -10.39 -14.78 10.40
CA GLY A 12 -11.03 -13.50 10.65
C GLY A 12 -10.37 -12.79 11.83
N ARG A 13 -10.51 -11.46 11.87
CA ARG A 13 -10.02 -10.59 12.95
C ARG A 13 -10.99 -9.43 13.13
N TRP A 14 -11.17 -8.98 14.36
CA TRP A 14 -11.91 -7.77 14.71
C TRP A 14 -11.26 -7.11 15.94
N SER A 15 -11.48 -5.82 16.11
CA SER A 15 -11.00 -5.06 17.28
C SER A 15 -11.85 -3.79 17.45
N GLN A 16 -12.11 -3.39 18.69
CA GLN A 16 -12.71 -2.09 19.00
C GLN A 16 -11.78 -0.91 18.65
N HIS A 17 -10.49 -1.19 18.47
CA HIS A 17 -9.47 -0.22 18.08
C HIS A 17 -8.83 -0.59 16.73
N SER A 18 -9.65 -1.05 15.79
CA SER A 18 -9.18 -1.38 14.44
C SER A 18 -8.70 -0.11 13.71
N LEU A 19 -7.50 -0.18 13.13
CA LEU A 19 -7.02 0.82 12.17
C LEU A 19 -7.40 0.46 10.72
N TYR A 20 -7.97 -0.74 10.50
CA TYR A 20 -8.58 -1.08 9.22
C TYR A 20 -9.89 -0.30 9.08
N SER A 21 -10.02 0.43 7.97
CA SER A 21 -11.21 1.19 7.60
C SER A 21 -11.75 0.61 6.29
N GLU A 22 -12.94 0.02 6.33
CA GLU A 22 -13.58 -0.58 5.15
C GLU A 22 -13.90 0.49 4.11
N GLU A 23 -14.39 1.65 4.54
CA GLU A 23 -14.74 2.82 3.70
C GLU A 23 -13.56 3.37 2.87
N HIS A 24 -12.31 3.06 3.24
CA HIS A 24 -11.11 3.54 2.53
C HIS A 24 -10.49 2.48 1.61
N VAL A 25 -10.92 1.22 1.74
CA VAL A 25 -10.30 0.05 1.06
C VAL A 25 -11.26 -0.58 0.06
N THR A 26 -12.53 -0.14 0.04
CA THR A 26 -13.53 -0.59 -0.92
C THR A 26 -13.13 -0.26 -2.36
N PHE A 27 -13.64 -1.06 -3.30
CA PHE A 27 -13.51 -0.82 -4.74
C PHE A 27 -14.83 -0.33 -5.36
N GLU A 28 -15.93 -0.37 -4.61
CA GLU A 28 -17.21 0.26 -4.98
C GLU A 28 -17.19 1.73 -4.60
N ASP A 29 -18.14 2.52 -5.12
CA ASP A 29 -18.30 3.99 -5.01
C ASP A 29 -17.85 4.55 -3.64
N ASP A 30 -16.54 4.69 -3.47
CA ASP A 30 -15.91 5.30 -2.31
C ASP A 30 -16.50 6.70 -2.29
N ALA A 31 -17.27 7.03 -1.26
CA ALA A 31 -18.02 8.28 -1.15
C ALA A 31 -17.12 9.53 -0.99
N GLY A 32 -16.06 9.65 -1.80
CA GLY A 32 -15.01 10.67 -1.74
C GLY A 32 -13.87 10.35 -0.77
N ALA A 33 -13.80 9.15 -0.18
CA ALA A 33 -12.82 8.82 0.86
C ALA A 33 -11.37 8.71 0.34
N TYR A 34 -11.17 8.41 -0.95
CA TYR A 34 -9.84 8.27 -1.55
C TYR A 34 -9.78 8.87 -2.97
N ASP A 35 -8.92 9.89 -3.18
CA ASP A 35 -8.62 10.41 -4.53
C ASP A 35 -7.42 9.65 -5.14
N GLN A 36 -7.72 8.81 -6.13
CA GLN A 36 -6.72 8.04 -6.88
C GLN A 36 -5.66 8.92 -7.58
N LYS A 37 -5.96 10.20 -7.86
CA LYS A 37 -5.01 11.13 -8.50
C LYS A 37 -3.83 11.47 -7.60
N ASP A 38 -4.04 11.50 -6.29
CA ASP A 38 -2.98 11.82 -5.32
C ASP A 38 -1.87 10.75 -5.30
N ALA A 39 -2.23 9.50 -5.57
CA ALA A 39 -1.26 8.40 -5.67
C ALA A 39 -0.17 8.68 -6.72
N ALA A 40 -0.53 9.32 -7.83
CA ALA A 40 0.44 9.66 -8.88
C ALA A 40 1.49 10.68 -8.38
N GLY A 41 1.08 11.66 -7.57
CA GLY A 41 1.98 12.62 -6.94
C GLY A 41 2.90 11.94 -5.93
N PHE A 42 2.31 11.13 -5.05
CA PHE A 42 3.03 10.37 -4.02
C PHE A 42 4.10 9.44 -4.63
N ILE A 43 3.75 8.68 -5.66
CA ILE A 43 4.69 7.78 -6.35
C ILE A 43 5.84 8.57 -6.97
N LYS A 44 5.54 9.70 -7.63
CA LYS A 44 6.57 10.53 -8.28
C LYS A 44 7.58 11.07 -7.28
N ILE A 45 7.12 11.60 -6.14
CA ILE A 45 7.98 12.16 -5.10
C ILE A 45 8.83 11.06 -4.45
N ASN A 46 8.24 9.93 -4.06
CA ASN A 46 8.98 8.82 -3.46
C ASN A 46 10.04 8.23 -4.41
N ALA A 47 9.71 8.15 -5.71
CA ALA A 47 10.63 7.64 -6.73
C ALA A 47 11.73 8.65 -7.11
N LEU A 48 11.61 9.93 -6.76
CA LEU A 48 12.53 10.98 -7.22
C LEU A 48 13.98 10.67 -6.85
N ARG A 49 14.24 10.31 -5.59
CA ARG A 49 15.60 9.97 -5.13
C ARG A 49 16.22 8.82 -5.92
N LEU A 50 15.42 7.81 -6.30
CA LEU A 50 15.88 6.64 -7.04
C LEU A 50 16.23 7.03 -8.48
N LYS A 51 15.40 7.87 -9.11
CA LYS A 51 15.65 8.39 -10.46
C LYS A 51 16.93 9.23 -10.52
N LEU A 52 17.16 10.08 -9.52
CA LEU A 52 18.36 10.92 -9.46
C LEU A 52 19.64 10.10 -9.29
N LEU A 53 19.62 9.09 -8.40
CA LEU A 53 20.76 8.18 -8.23
C LEU A 53 21.05 7.39 -9.50
N ALA A 54 20.01 6.84 -10.16
CA ALA A 54 20.16 6.14 -11.42
C ALA A 54 20.72 7.05 -12.54
N ALA A 55 20.26 8.31 -12.61
CA ALA A 55 20.75 9.28 -13.57
C ALA A 55 22.24 9.64 -13.32
N ARG A 56 22.64 9.83 -12.05
CA ARG A 56 24.04 10.01 -11.67
C ARG A 56 24.89 8.82 -12.10
N ASP A 57 24.45 7.60 -11.78
CA ASP A 57 25.22 6.38 -12.06
C ASP A 57 25.44 6.19 -13.56
N LYS A 58 24.42 6.48 -14.39
CA LYS A 58 24.57 6.48 -15.85
C LYS A 58 25.61 7.48 -16.35
N ARG A 59 25.73 8.65 -15.70
CA ARG A 59 26.71 9.68 -16.07
C ARG A 59 28.14 9.34 -15.64
N VAL A 60 28.30 8.61 -14.54
CA VAL A 60 29.62 8.30 -13.96
C VAL A 60 30.19 6.97 -14.48
N LYS A 61 29.33 6.02 -14.88
CA LYS A 61 29.74 4.70 -15.38
C LYS A 61 29.81 4.58 -16.91
N GLY A 62 29.26 5.55 -17.65
CA GLY A 62 29.38 5.65 -19.10
C GLY A 62 30.53 6.57 -19.47
#